data_AF-A0A6C0KX53-F1
#
_entry.id   AF-A0A6C0KX53-F1
#
_cell.length_a   1.000
_cell.length_b   1.000
_cell.length_c   1.000
_cell.angle_alpha   90.00
_cell.angle_beta   90.00
_cell.angle_gamma   90.00
#
_symmetry.space_group_name_H-M   'P 1'
#
loop_
_entity.id
_entity.type
_entity.pdbx_description
1 polymer ?
#
loop_
_entity_poly.entity_id
_entity_poly.type
_entity_poly.pdbx_seq_one_letter_code
_entity_poly.pdbx_strand_id
1 'polypeptide(L)'
;MSRVHPNKIEKSRVGFKWNMNEINRLYNEYEIKKLDVYTIAELHRRDVKGILYKLADEGIIQEYWEDARGWVNRNEKRAPVRNPITLNIEECWDTDSESEVEYSDSDEEYTLQDAEDDYDPYSFIDKINFFKSILPSSLFRS
;
A
#
# COMPACT_ATOMS: atom_id res chain seq x y z
N MET A 1 -1.50 -5.02 39.93
CA MET A 1 -1.69 -6.05 38.89
C MET A 1 -1.80 -5.35 37.55
N SER A 2 -0.69 -5.19 36.83
CA SER A 2 -0.67 -4.55 35.52
C SER A 2 -1.31 -5.49 34.49
N ARG A 3 -2.38 -5.03 33.84
CA ARG A 3 -3.00 -5.77 32.73
C ARG A 3 -2.04 -5.69 31.54
N VAL A 4 -1.30 -6.76 31.31
CA VAL A 4 -0.59 -6.98 30.05
C VAL A 4 -1.68 -7.20 29.01
N HIS A 5 -1.96 -6.17 28.20
CA HIS A 5 -2.85 -6.33 27.06
C HIS A 5 -2.17 -7.31 26.09
N PRO A 6 -2.85 -8.40 25.67
CA PRO A 6 -2.28 -9.29 24.68
C PRO A 6 -2.03 -8.49 23.41
N ASN A 7 -0.79 -8.56 22.90
CA ASN A 7 -0.43 -8.04 21.58
C ASN A 7 -1.43 -8.63 20.58
N LYS A 8 -2.35 -7.79 20.10
CA LYS A 8 -3.28 -8.13 19.04
C LYS A 8 -2.40 -8.47 17.85
N ILE A 9 -2.35 -9.74 17.45
CA ILE A 9 -1.63 -10.12 16.22
C ILE A 9 -2.41 -9.49 15.08
N GLU A 10 -1.93 -8.34 14.63
CA GLU A 10 -2.59 -7.55 13.62
C GLU A 10 -2.33 -8.20 12.26
N LYS A 11 -3.39 -8.70 11.62
CA LYS A 11 -3.28 -9.41 10.34
C LYS A 11 -2.62 -8.54 9.27
N SER A 12 -1.53 -9.06 8.69
CA SER A 12 -0.83 -8.43 7.56
C SER A 12 -1.76 -8.27 6.34
N ARG A 13 -1.59 -7.17 5.62
CA ARG A 13 -2.34 -6.84 4.39
C ARG A 13 -1.51 -7.07 3.12
N VAL A 14 -0.32 -7.67 3.24
CA VAL A 14 0.50 -8.08 2.08
C VAL A 14 -0.28 -9.07 1.22
N GLY A 15 -0.24 -8.90 -0.11
CA GLY A 15 -0.96 -9.74 -1.08
C GLY A 15 -2.45 -9.39 -1.28
N PHE A 16 -3.07 -8.62 -0.39
CA PHE A 16 -4.46 -8.21 -0.57
C PHE A 16 -4.60 -7.08 -1.60
N LYS A 17 -5.65 -7.13 -2.43
CA LYS A 17 -5.98 -6.05 -3.38
C LYS A 17 -6.17 -4.71 -2.65
N TRP A 18 -5.72 -3.64 -3.29
CA TRP A 18 -5.94 -2.27 -2.81
C TRP A 18 -7.39 -1.87 -3.03
N ASN A 19 -8.04 -1.34 -1.99
CA ASN A 19 -9.35 -0.72 -2.11
C ASN A 19 -9.19 0.81 -2.30
N MET A 20 -10.15 1.47 -2.94
CA MET A 20 -10.16 2.92 -3.17
C MET A 20 -9.96 3.73 -1.87
N ASN A 21 -10.60 3.33 -0.77
CA ASN A 21 -10.40 3.98 0.54
C ASN A 21 -8.97 3.81 1.09
N GLU A 22 -8.29 2.73 0.71
CA GLU A 22 -6.89 2.50 1.06
C GLU A 22 -5.98 3.39 0.20
N ILE A 23 -6.26 3.52 -1.10
CA ILE A 23 -5.52 4.40 -2.02
C ILE A 23 -5.66 5.87 -1.60
N ASN A 24 -6.88 6.33 -1.27
CA ASN A 24 -7.10 7.69 -0.77
C ASN A 24 -6.33 7.98 0.52
N ARG A 25 -6.23 7.00 1.42
CA ARG A 25 -5.42 7.13 2.63
C ARG A 25 -3.93 7.23 2.30
N LEU A 26 -3.45 6.37 1.40
CA LEU A 26 -2.07 6.39 0.92
C LEU A 26 -1.71 7.77 0.34
N TYR A 27 -2.55 8.32 -0.53
CA TYR A 27 -2.37 9.65 -1.10
C TYR A 27 -2.32 10.74 -0.01
N ASN A 28 -3.27 10.74 0.92
CA ASN A 28 -3.29 11.74 2.00
C ASN A 28 -2.07 11.65 2.92
N GLU A 29 -1.62 10.45 3.23
CA GLU A 29 -0.45 10.21 4.09
C GLU A 29 0.84 10.64 3.41
N TYR A 30 1.00 10.30 2.13
CA TYR A 30 2.18 10.69 1.38
C TYR A 30 2.13 12.16 0.99
N GLU A 31 1.10 12.64 0.31
CA GLU A 31 1.10 14.00 -0.26
C GLU A 31 0.72 15.10 0.71
N ILE A 32 -0.18 14.86 1.66
CA ILE A 32 -0.64 15.90 2.58
C ILE A 32 0.17 15.88 3.86
N LYS A 33 0.26 14.71 4.51
CA LYS A 33 0.99 14.56 5.78
C LYS A 33 2.50 14.46 5.60
N LYS A 34 2.98 14.29 4.37
CA LYS A 34 4.39 14.18 4.02
C LYS A 34 5.13 13.09 4.81
N LEU A 35 4.45 11.97 5.07
CA LEU A 35 5.04 10.83 5.79
C LEU A 35 6.05 10.07 4.92
N ASP A 36 6.97 9.38 5.60
CA ASP A 36 7.93 8.46 5.00
C ASP A 36 7.23 7.14 4.59
N VAL A 37 7.68 6.54 3.49
CA VAL A 37 7.23 5.21 3.04
C VAL A 37 7.34 4.13 4.12
N TYR A 38 8.31 4.21 5.03
CA TYR A 38 8.40 3.27 6.16
C TYR A 38 7.24 3.42 7.14
N THR A 39 6.92 4.67 7.54
CA THR A 39 5.80 4.94 8.44
C THR A 39 4.47 4.56 7.80
N ILE A 40 4.30 4.85 6.51
CA ILE A 40 3.09 4.50 5.76
C ILE A 40 2.93 2.98 5.69
N ALA A 41 4.02 2.24 5.47
CA ALA A 41 4.01 0.77 5.45
C ALA A 41 3.48 0.18 6.77
N GLU A 42 3.91 0.74 7.91
CA GLU A 42 3.42 0.34 9.23
C GLU A 42 1.92 0.65 9.40
N LEU A 43 1.47 1.85 9.01
CA LEU A 43 0.07 2.27 9.11
C LEU A 43 -0.86 1.41 8.24
N HIS A 44 -0.42 1.06 7.04
CA HIS A 44 -1.16 0.23 6.09
C HIS A 44 -0.99 -1.28 6.34
N ARG A 45 -0.04 -1.68 7.19
CA ARG A 45 0.35 -3.07 7.44
C ARG A 45 0.72 -3.81 6.16
N ARG A 46 1.47 -3.13 5.30
CA ARG A 46 1.98 -3.66 4.02
C ARG A 46 3.48 -3.51 3.98
N ASP A 47 4.12 -4.27 3.10
CA ASP A 47 5.55 -4.12 2.88
C ASP A 47 5.86 -2.77 2.23
N VAL A 48 7.02 -2.21 2.60
CA VAL A 48 7.55 -0.96 2.03
C VAL A 48 7.60 -1.02 0.51
N LYS A 49 8.04 -2.13 -0.07
CA LYS A 49 8.02 -2.33 -1.52
C LYS A 49 6.61 -2.26 -2.10
N GLY A 50 5.62 -2.82 -1.42
CA GLY A 50 4.22 -2.76 -1.85
C GLY A 50 3.66 -1.35 -1.82
N ILE A 51 4.07 -0.54 -0.83
CA ILE A 51 3.77 0.90 -0.79
C ILE A 51 4.40 1.61 -1.98
N LEU A 52 5.70 1.39 -2.24
CA LEU A 52 6.44 2.02 -3.34
C LEU A 52 5.84 1.70 -4.71
N TYR A 53 5.57 0.42 -4.99
CA TYR A 53 4.89 0.01 -6.22
C TYR A 53 3.56 0.72 -6.37
N LYS A 54 2.78 0.80 -5.28
CA LYS A 54 1.46 1.44 -5.38
C LYS A 54 1.54 2.94 -5.56
N LEU A 55 2.48 3.62 -4.91
CA LEU A 55 2.71 5.05 -5.12
C LEU A 55 3.12 5.34 -6.57
N ALA A 56 3.95 4.48 -7.18
CA ALA A 56 4.36 4.61 -8.58
C ALA A 56 3.20 4.34 -9.55
N ASP A 57 2.41 3.29 -9.30
CA ASP A 57 1.21 2.93 -10.07
C ASP A 57 0.15 4.05 -10.07
N GLU A 58 -0.02 4.73 -8.94
CA GLU A 58 -0.89 5.91 -8.82
C GLU A 58 -0.25 7.21 -9.37
N GLY A 59 1.00 7.16 -9.85
CA GLY A 59 1.72 8.31 -10.40
C GLY A 59 2.10 9.38 -9.37
N ILE A 60 2.16 9.02 -8.08
CA ILE A 60 2.52 9.93 -6.98
C ILE A 60 4.04 10.11 -6.90
N ILE A 61 4.78 9.07 -7.25
CA ILE A 61 6.24 9.06 -7.33
C ILE A 61 6.68 8.53 -8.70
N GLN A 62 7.97 8.65 -9.01
CA GLN A 62 8.55 8.09 -10.23
C GLN A 62 8.58 6.55 -10.20
N GLU A 63 8.55 5.94 -11.38
CA GLU A 63 8.52 4.49 -11.58
C GLU A 63 9.68 3.76 -10.87
N TYR A 64 10.86 4.39 -10.81
CA TYR A 64 12.08 3.84 -10.20
C TYR A 64 12.30 4.27 -8.73
N TRP A 65 11.33 4.96 -8.13
CA TRP A 65 11.31 5.35 -6.71
C TRP A 65 12.46 6.27 -6.26
N GLU A 66 13.11 6.96 -7.19
CA GLU A 66 14.24 7.86 -6.90
C GLU A 66 13.83 9.07 -6.05
N ASP A 67 12.55 9.48 -6.15
CA ASP A 67 11.94 10.59 -5.44
C ASP A 67 11.11 10.15 -4.21
N ALA A 68 11.14 8.86 -3.86
CA ALA A 68 10.38 8.32 -2.75
C ALA A 68 10.95 8.77 -1.40
N ARG A 69 10.14 9.45 -0.59
CA ARG A 69 10.57 9.99 0.71
C ARG A 69 10.92 8.87 1.68
N GLY A 70 12.16 8.90 2.16
CA GLY A 70 12.72 7.94 3.10
C GLY A 70 13.26 6.67 2.46
N TRP A 71 13.02 6.44 1.17
CA TRP A 71 13.63 5.31 0.46
C TRP A 71 15.08 5.63 0.06
N VAL A 72 15.99 4.68 0.29
CA VAL A 72 17.38 4.76 -0.18
C VAL A 72 17.68 3.55 -1.03
N ASN A 73 17.92 3.77 -2.33
CA ASN A 73 18.28 2.70 -3.25
C ASN A 73 19.68 2.18 -2.92
N ARG A 74 19.77 1.02 -2.25
CA ARG A 74 21.06 0.41 -1.88
C ARG A 74 21.90 -0.04 -3.09
N ASN A 75 21.30 -0.10 -4.28
CA ASN A 75 21.98 -0.49 -5.51
C ASN A 75 22.69 0.68 -6.20
N GLU A 76 22.43 1.92 -5.78
CA GLU A 76 23.30 3.04 -6.11
C GLU A 76 24.61 2.84 -5.37
N LYS A 77 25.54 2.18 -6.06
CA LYS A 77 26.92 2.02 -5.64
C LYS A 77 27.41 3.38 -5.19
N ARG A 78 27.55 3.56 -3.87
CA ARG A 78 28.34 4.64 -3.28
C ARG A 78 29.63 4.68 -4.08
N ALA A 79 29.87 5.76 -4.83
CA ALA A 79 31.22 6.03 -5.30
C ALA A 79 32.11 5.93 -4.07
N PRO A 80 33.19 5.11 -4.09
CA PRO A 80 34.00 4.93 -2.91
C PRO A 80 34.53 6.30 -2.51
N VAL A 81 34.02 6.85 -1.41
CA VAL A 81 34.66 7.97 -0.74
C VAL A 81 35.99 7.42 -0.28
N ARG A 82 37.04 7.75 -1.04
CA ARG A 82 38.45 7.51 -0.68
C ARG A 82 38.71 8.24 0.63
N ASN A 83 38.52 7.56 1.74
CA ASN A 83 39.17 7.84 3.01
C ASN A 83 39.29 6.49 3.75
N PRO A 84 40.45 5.81 3.67
CA PRO A 84 40.66 4.58 4.42
C PRO A 84 40.86 4.93 5.90
N ILE A 85 39.81 4.82 6.69
CA ILE A 85 39.96 4.64 8.14
C ILE A 85 40.06 3.14 8.37
N THR A 86 41.19 2.75 8.95
CA THR A 86 41.69 1.39 9.15
C THR A 86 40.77 0.52 10.03
N LEU A 87 40.46 -0.67 9.50
CA LEU A 87 40.32 -1.99 10.14
C LEU A 87 40.03 -2.06 11.65
N ASN A 88 38.87 -2.65 12.00
CA ASN A 88 38.83 -3.85 12.82
C ASN A 88 37.45 -4.52 12.65
N ILE A 89 37.31 -5.42 11.68
CA ILE A 89 36.16 -6.32 11.58
C ILE A 89 36.71 -7.72 11.81
N GLU A 90 36.44 -8.22 13.00
CA GLU A 90 36.65 -9.61 13.38
C GLU A 90 35.60 -10.44 12.65
N GLU A 91 36.06 -11.25 11.69
CA GLU A 91 35.26 -12.27 11.01
C GLU A 91 34.80 -13.32 12.03
N CYS A 92 33.49 -13.48 12.17
CA CYS A 92 32.90 -14.69 12.74
C CYS A 92 31.80 -15.17 11.78
N TRP A 93 32.19 -15.98 10.80
CA TRP A 93 31.29 -16.73 9.94
C TRP A 93 31.06 -18.08 10.60
N ASP A 94 29.94 -18.25 11.29
CA ASP A 94 29.41 -19.55 11.65
C ASP A 94 27.91 -19.39 11.92
N THR A 95 27.06 -19.96 11.06
CA THR A 95 25.95 -20.83 11.45
C THR A 95 25.28 -21.32 10.17
N ASP A 96 25.66 -22.54 9.83
CA ASP A 96 24.93 -23.48 8.98
C ASP A 96 23.50 -23.63 9.50
N SER A 97 22.51 -23.34 8.67
CA SER A 97 21.11 -23.59 9.01
C SER A 97 20.34 -23.94 7.75
N GLU A 98 20.49 -25.19 7.34
CA GLU A 98 19.64 -25.82 6.35
C GLU A 98 18.21 -25.90 6.88
N SER A 99 17.26 -25.22 6.23
CA SER A 99 15.83 -25.42 6.50
C SER A 99 15.13 -25.81 5.21
N GLU A 100 14.93 -27.11 5.08
CA GLU A 100 14.06 -27.79 4.13
C GLU A 100 12.60 -27.39 4.40
N VAL A 101 11.92 -26.80 3.42
CA VAL A 101 10.48 -26.48 3.52
C VAL A 101 9.71 -27.33 2.52
N GLU A 102 8.94 -28.28 3.05
CA GLU A 102 8.01 -29.11 2.30
C GLU A 102 6.83 -28.27 1.77
N TYR A 103 6.56 -28.38 0.48
CA TYR A 103 5.38 -27.80 -0.15
C TYR A 103 4.15 -28.67 0.14
N SER A 104 3.24 -28.18 0.97
CA SER A 104 1.90 -28.76 1.10
C SER A 104 1.00 -28.12 0.04
N ASP A 105 0.75 -28.89 -1.03
CA ASP A 105 -0.28 -28.63 -2.04
C ASP A 105 -1.66 -28.79 -1.39
N SER A 106 -2.43 -27.70 -1.33
CA SER A 106 -3.80 -27.72 -0.80
C SER A 106 -4.70 -27.04 -1.82
N ASP A 107 -5.25 -27.88 -2.71
CA ASP A 107 -6.38 -27.57 -3.57
C ASP A 107 -7.61 -27.25 -2.71
N GLU A 108 -8.01 -25.97 -2.67
CA GLU A 108 -9.29 -25.57 -2.11
C GLU A 108 -10.09 -24.77 -3.14
N GLU A 109 -10.95 -25.51 -3.84
CA GLU A 109 -12.04 -25.04 -4.71
C GLU A 109 -13.12 -24.37 -3.87
N TYR A 110 -13.31 -23.04 -4.02
CA TYR A 110 -14.48 -22.35 -3.49
C TYR A 110 -15.15 -21.42 -4.51
N THR A 111 -16.38 -21.85 -4.83
CA THR A 111 -17.54 -21.34 -5.56
C THR A 111 -17.76 -19.82 -5.71
N LEU A 112 -18.20 -19.45 -6.93
CA LEU A 112 -18.82 -18.17 -7.33
C LEU A 112 -20.25 -18.01 -6.75
N GLN A 113 -20.49 -16.99 -5.93
CA GLN A 113 -21.76 -16.24 -5.72
C GLN A 113 -21.46 -15.22 -4.60
N ASP A 114 -21.65 -13.92 -4.76
CA ASP A 114 -22.90 -13.25 -5.08
C ASP A 114 -22.59 -11.88 -5.72
N ALA A 115 -23.36 -11.48 -6.72
CA ALA A 115 -23.26 -10.14 -7.28
C ALA A 115 -23.86 -9.18 -6.25
N GLU A 116 -23.02 -8.37 -5.59
CA GLU A 116 -23.53 -7.25 -4.80
C GLU A 116 -24.18 -6.25 -5.76
N ASP A 117 -25.50 -6.31 -5.85
CA ASP A 117 -26.34 -5.26 -6.40
C ASP A 117 -26.00 -3.96 -5.66
N ASP A 118 -25.41 -3.01 -6.38
CA ASP A 118 -25.22 -1.62 -5.93
C ASP A 118 -26.59 -1.06 -5.54
N TYR A 119 -26.89 -1.09 -4.24
CA TYR A 119 -28.12 -0.51 -3.70
C TYR A 119 -28.10 1.01 -3.89
N ASP A 120 -28.76 1.46 -4.96
CA ASP A 120 -28.94 2.85 -5.30
C ASP A 120 -30.19 3.41 -4.60
N PRO A 121 -30.06 4.23 -3.55
CA PRO A 121 -31.20 4.73 -2.77
C PRO A 121 -32.06 5.74 -3.55
N TYR A 122 -31.61 6.17 -4.74
CA TYR A 122 -32.33 7.12 -5.58
C TYR A 122 -32.88 6.43 -6.81
N SER A 123 -34.19 6.57 -7.02
CA SER A 123 -34.77 6.12 -8.28
C SER A 123 -34.20 6.95 -9.44
N PHE A 124 -34.21 6.37 -10.64
CA PHE A 124 -33.85 7.08 -11.87
C PHE A 124 -34.62 8.41 -12.02
N ILE A 125 -35.85 8.49 -11.51
CA ILE A 125 -36.69 9.70 -11.51
C ILE A 125 -36.13 10.76 -10.54
N ASP A 126 -35.68 10.35 -9.35
CA ASP A 126 -35.08 11.27 -8.36
C ASP A 126 -33.80 11.90 -8.90
N LYS A 127 -33.00 11.11 -9.61
CA LYS A 127 -31.80 11.60 -10.31
C LYS A 127 -32.16 12.61 -11.40
N ILE A 128 -33.18 12.35 -12.21
CA ILE A 128 -33.64 13.30 -13.24
C ILE A 128 -34.12 14.61 -12.60
N ASN A 129 -34.86 14.53 -11.51
CA ASN A 129 -35.40 15.72 -10.82
C ASN A 129 -34.27 16.57 -10.21
N PHE A 130 -33.23 15.92 -9.68
CA PHE A 130 -32.02 16.60 -9.22
C PHE A 130 -31.29 17.33 -10.34
N PHE A 131 -31.12 16.71 -11.52
CA PHE A 131 -30.50 17.39 -12.65
C PHE A 131 -31.33 18.56 -13.18
N LYS A 132 -32.67 18.44 -13.16
CA LYS A 132 -33.58 19.53 -13.53
C LYS A 132 -33.55 20.71 -12.57
N SER A 133 -33.23 20.50 -11.28
CA SER A 133 -33.14 21.58 -10.31
C SER A 133 -31.83 22.35 -10.38
N ILE A 134 -30.77 21.73 -10.89
CA ILE A 134 -29.42 22.33 -10.95
C ILE A 134 -29.14 23.00 -12.29
N LEU A 135 -29.71 22.49 -13.40
CA LEU A 135 -29.48 23.07 -14.72
C LEU A 135 -30.43 24.25 -14.99
N PRO A 136 -29.92 25.40 -15.47
CA PRO A 136 -30.77 26.51 -15.89
C PRO A 136 -31.65 26.07 -17.06
N SER A 137 -32.93 26.47 -17.01
CA SER A 137 -33.97 26.09 -17.99
C SER A 137 -33.68 26.55 -19.44
N SER A 138 -32.59 27.29 -19.68
CA SER A 138 -32.13 27.70 -21.00
C SER A 138 -31.45 26.58 -21.80
N LEU A 139 -31.10 25.44 -21.19
CA LEU A 139 -30.47 24.30 -21.87
C LEU A 139 -31.47 23.29 -22.47
N PHE A 140 -32.76 23.38 -22.11
CA PHE A 140 -33.83 22.55 -22.67
C PHE A 140 -34.74 23.36 -23.58
N ARG A 141 -34.18 23.96 -24.64
CA ARG A 141 -34.99 24.43 -25.78
C ARG A 141 -34.75 23.48 -26.95
N SER A 142 -35.81 22.73 -27.29
CA SER A 142 -35.94 22.00 -28.55
C SER A 142 -36.11 22.96 -29.72
#